data_AF-A0A395LWP6-F1
#
_entry.id   AF-A0A395LWP6-F1
#
_cell.length_a   1.000
_cell.length_b   1.000
_cell.length_c   1.000
_cell.angle_alpha   90.00
_cell.angle_beta   90.00
_cell.angle_gamma   90.00
#
_symmetry.space_group_name_H-M   'P 1'
#
loop_
_entity.id
_entity.type
_entity.pdbx_description
1 polymer ?
#
loop_
_entity_poly.entity_id
_entity_poly.type
_entity_poly.pdbx_seq_one_letter_code
_entity_poly.pdbx_strand_id
1 'polypeptide(L)'
;MKSDVLYHHLDEIHNTRSASIILPMLFEIYKPNSVLDVGAGLGTWLKVCIDLGVSEVLGIDGEYVDMSRVVIPHECFLRKDLTQLTHSEKKYDLT
;
A
#
# COMPACT_ATOMS: atom_id res chain seq x y z
N MET A 1 3.79 0.67 -29.73
CA MET A 1 4.19 -0.49 -28.91
C MET A 1 3.37 -0.40 -27.63
N LYS A 2 2.34 -1.24 -27.46
CA LYS A 2 1.47 -1.20 -26.27
C LYS A 2 2.32 -1.72 -25.11
N SER A 3 2.53 -0.88 -24.10
CA SER A 3 3.30 -1.19 -22.91
C SER A 3 2.71 -2.41 -22.19
N ASP A 4 3.55 -3.38 -21.88
CA ASP A 4 3.27 -4.60 -21.10
C ASP A 4 2.93 -4.28 -19.64
N VAL A 5 1.87 -3.53 -19.41
CA VAL A 5 1.34 -3.29 -18.07
C VAL A 5 0.49 -4.50 -17.71
N LEU A 6 1.01 -5.36 -16.82
CA LEU A 6 0.31 -6.56 -16.33
C LEU A 6 -1.01 -6.23 -15.62
N TYR A 7 -1.11 -5.03 -15.03
CA TYR A 7 -2.27 -4.62 -14.23
C TYR A 7 -2.59 -3.13 -14.37
N HIS A 8 -3.83 -2.82 -14.74
CA HIS A 8 -4.29 -1.44 -14.89
C HIS A 8 -5.06 -0.98 -13.66
N HIS A 9 -4.51 0.00 -12.94
CA HIS A 9 -5.23 0.67 -11.86
C HIS A 9 -6.26 1.64 -12.45
N LEU A 10 -7.54 1.43 -12.16
CA LEU A 10 -8.64 2.35 -12.47
C LEU A 10 -9.04 3.12 -11.21
N ASP A 11 -9.13 4.45 -11.29
CA ASP A 11 -9.40 5.31 -10.13
C ASP A 11 -10.78 5.02 -9.49
N GLU A 12 -11.76 4.58 -10.29
CA GLU A 12 -13.10 4.21 -9.80
C GLU A 12 -13.09 2.94 -8.91
N ILE A 13 -12.09 2.07 -9.08
CA ILE A 13 -11.95 0.80 -8.35
C ILE A 13 -10.87 0.92 -7.27
N HIS A 14 -9.71 1.44 -7.63
CA HIS A 14 -8.50 1.50 -6.80
C HIS A 14 -8.40 2.87 -6.13
N ASN A 15 -9.34 3.13 -5.24
CA ASN A 15 -9.40 4.36 -4.43
C ASN A 15 -9.40 4.03 -2.94
N THR A 16 -9.58 5.06 -2.12
CA THR A 16 -9.52 4.98 -0.66
C THR A 16 -10.85 4.56 -0.01
N ARG A 17 -11.95 4.42 -0.76
CA ARG A 17 -13.30 4.33 -0.21
C ARG A 17 -13.47 3.19 0.81
N SER A 18 -13.01 2.00 0.46
CA SER A 18 -13.09 0.84 1.35
C SER A 18 -12.19 1.01 2.58
N ALA A 19 -10.95 1.47 2.37
CA ALA A 19 -9.99 1.69 3.44
C ALA A 19 -10.48 2.74 4.45
N SER A 20 -11.08 3.84 3.98
CA SER A 20 -11.66 4.90 4.82
C SER A 20 -12.85 4.46 5.66
N ILE A 21 -13.48 3.32 5.35
CA ILE A 21 -14.54 2.72 6.16
C ILE A 21 -13.95 1.69 7.13
N ILE A 22 -13.11 0.79 6.62
CA ILE A 22 -12.62 -0.36 7.38
C ILE A 22 -11.56 0.02 8.42
N LEU A 23 -10.58 0.85 8.04
CA LEU A 23 -9.44 1.15 8.90
C LEU A 23 -9.82 1.91 10.18
N PRO A 24 -10.75 2.89 10.17
CA PRO A 24 -11.19 3.51 11.42
C PRO A 24 -11.78 2.50 12.40
N MET A 25 -12.65 1.58 11.92
CA MET A 25 -13.23 0.53 12.77
C MET A 25 -12.16 -0.42 13.33
N LEU A 26 -11.18 -0.79 12.52
CA LEU A 26 -10.06 -1.61 12.98
C LEU A 26 -9.21 -0.87 14.03
N PHE A 27 -8.95 0.42 13.81
CA PHE A 27 -8.08 1.24 14.67
C PHE A 27 -8.76 1.65 15.98
N GLU A 28 -10.06 1.48 16.12
CA GLU A 28 -10.74 1.52 17.42
C GLU A 28 -10.34 0.36 18.33
N ILE A 29 -10.02 -0.80 17.74
CA ILE A 29 -9.67 -2.03 18.46
C ILE A 29 -8.16 -2.15 18.63
N TYR A 30 -7.39 -1.83 17.59
CA TYR A 30 -5.94 -1.95 17.56
C TYR A 30 -5.30 -0.84 16.73
N LYS A 31 -4.43 -0.03 17.36
CA LYS A 31 -3.75 1.10 16.71
C LYS A 31 -2.31 0.74 16.36
N PRO A 32 -2.01 0.34 15.10
CA PRO A 32 -0.63 0.07 14.70
C PRO A 32 0.16 1.38 14.58
N ASN A 33 1.45 1.34 14.93
CA ASN A 33 2.40 2.41 14.61
C ASN A 33 3.10 2.17 13.27
N SER A 34 3.14 0.91 12.82
CA SER A 34 3.78 0.49 11.57
C SER A 34 2.90 -0.44 10.73
N VAL A 35 2.74 -0.16 9.43
CA VAL A 35 1.95 -0.99 8.50
C VAL A 35 2.76 -1.35 7.25
N LEU A 36 2.76 -2.63 6.89
CA LEU A 36 3.26 -3.09 5.59
C LEU A 36 2.06 -3.54 4.75
N ASP A 37 1.98 -3.12 3.49
CA ASP A 37 0.94 -3.55 2.55
C ASP A 37 1.61 -4.23 1.35
N VAL A 38 1.39 -5.54 1.18
CA VAL A 38 1.97 -6.35 0.10
C VAL A 38 0.92 -6.55 -0.98
N GLY A 39 1.22 -6.12 -2.20
CA GLY A 39 0.21 -5.92 -3.23
C GLY A 39 -0.52 -4.59 -3.07
N ALA A 40 0.20 -3.54 -2.65
CA ALA A 40 -0.36 -2.24 -2.27
C ALA A 40 -1.01 -1.45 -3.43
N GLY A 41 -0.79 -1.86 -4.68
CA GLY A 41 -1.20 -1.15 -5.89
C GLY A 41 -0.70 0.28 -5.90
N LEU A 42 -1.61 1.26 -5.88
CA LEU A 42 -1.26 2.68 -5.81
C LEU A 42 -1.03 3.19 -4.37
N GLY A 43 -1.15 2.33 -3.36
CA GLY A 43 -0.98 2.68 -1.95
C GLY A 43 -2.22 3.32 -1.30
N THR A 44 -3.42 3.07 -1.82
CA THR A 44 -4.64 3.75 -1.34
C THR A 44 -5.02 3.37 0.09
N TRP A 45 -4.76 2.13 0.52
CA TRP A 45 -4.96 1.72 1.91
C TRP A 45 -3.95 2.39 2.84
N LEU A 46 -2.66 2.38 2.47
CA LEU A 46 -1.61 3.05 3.23
C LEU A 46 -1.80 4.56 3.33
N LYS A 47 -2.37 5.20 2.30
CA LYS A 47 -2.75 6.62 2.36
C LYS A 47 -3.73 6.88 3.51
N VAL A 48 -4.74 6.04 3.66
CA VAL A 48 -5.70 6.16 4.77
C VAL A 48 -5.04 5.82 6.11
N CYS A 49 -4.13 4.84 6.17
CA CYS A 49 -3.33 4.58 7.37
C CYS A 49 -2.55 5.82 7.84
N ILE A 50 -1.86 6.52 6.91
CA ILE A 50 -1.15 7.77 7.20
C ILE A 50 -2.12 8.83 7.72
N ASP A 51 -3.27 9.00 7.06
CA ASP A 51 -4.28 9.99 7.46
C ASP A 51 -4.88 9.70 8.85
N LEU A 52 -4.87 8.43 9.28
CA LEU A 52 -5.27 7.99 10.61
C LEU A 52 -4.13 8.01 11.65
N GLY A 53 -2.94 8.47 11.27
CA GLY A 53 -1.82 8.70 12.18
C GLY A 53 -0.81 7.56 12.32
N VAL A 54 -0.80 6.58 11.41
CA VAL A 54 0.26 5.56 11.38
C VAL A 54 1.60 6.22 11.04
N SER A 55 2.59 6.05 11.90
CA SER A 55 3.89 6.71 11.79
C SER A 55 4.82 6.12 10.74
N GLU A 56 4.68 4.83 10.46
CA GLU A 56 5.54 4.13 9.51
C GLU A 56 4.69 3.28 8.57
N VAL A 57 4.88 3.47 7.26
CA VAL A 57 4.23 2.64 6.26
C VAL A 57 5.21 2.20 5.18
N LEU A 58 5.01 0.99 4.67
CA LEU A 58 5.70 0.50 3.48
C LEU A 58 4.71 -0.23 2.57
N GLY A 59 4.55 0.26 1.34
CA GLY A 59 3.84 -0.44 0.28
C GLY A 59 4.82 -1.22 -0.58
N ILE A 60 4.48 -2.46 -0.94
CA ILE A 60 5.26 -3.26 -1.88
C ILE A 60 4.35 -3.74 -3.00
N ASP A 61 4.73 -3.51 -4.25
CA ASP A 61 4.04 -4.04 -5.42
C ASP A 61 5.02 -4.24 -6.60
N GLY A 62 4.57 -4.80 -7.71
CA GLY A 62 5.39 -5.10 -8.87
C GLY A 62 5.97 -3.87 -9.58
N GLU A 63 7.02 -4.10 -10.38
CA GLU A 63 7.67 -3.08 -11.21
C GLU A 63 6.72 -2.40 -12.23
N TYR A 64 5.58 -3.05 -12.53
CA TYR A 64 4.56 -2.53 -13.44
C TYR A 64 3.76 -1.35 -12.88
N VAL A 65 3.84 -1.06 -11.58
CA VAL A 65 3.11 0.07 -10.99
C VAL A 65 3.70 1.39 -11.49
N ASP A 66 2.80 2.25 -12.00
CA ASP A 66 3.14 3.61 -12.41
C ASP A 66 3.35 4.49 -11.18
N MET A 67 4.62 4.78 -10.89
CA MET A 67 5.01 5.61 -9.74
C MET A 67 4.43 7.03 -9.79
N SER A 68 4.06 7.56 -10.96
CA SER A 68 3.41 8.88 -11.03
C SER A 68 1.98 8.89 -10.44
N ARG A 69 1.41 7.70 -10.20
CA ARG A 69 0.06 7.50 -9.67
C ARG A 69 0.04 6.99 -8.24
N VAL A 70 1.20 6.69 -7.65
CA VAL A 70 1.30 6.27 -6.25
C VAL A 70 0.89 7.43 -5.36
N VAL A 71 -0.02 7.18 -4.40
CA VAL A 71 -0.66 8.23 -3.58
C VAL A 71 -0.05 8.39 -2.18
N ILE A 72 1.05 7.70 -1.92
CA ILE A 72 1.86 7.81 -0.69
C ILE A 72 3.25 8.36 -1.04
N PRO A 73 4.03 8.85 -0.06
CA PRO A 73 5.42 9.26 -0.32
C PRO A 73 6.19 8.16 -1.02
N HIS A 74 6.97 8.49 -2.06
CA HIS A 74 7.64 7.48 -2.88
C HIS A 74 8.68 6.68 -2.09
N GLU A 75 9.28 7.28 -1.05
CA GLU A 75 10.16 6.62 -0.09
C GLU A 75 9.47 5.53 0.74
N CYS A 76 8.13 5.57 0.82
CA CYS A 76 7.30 4.57 1.48
C CYS A 76 6.77 3.51 0.50
N PHE A 77 7.25 3.47 -0.75
CA PHE A 77 6.83 2.50 -1.75
C PHE A 77 8.02 1.78 -2.38
N LEU A 78 8.01 0.45 -2.34
CA LEU A 78 9.03 -0.40 -2.92
C LEU A 78 8.44 -1.19 -4.08
N ARG A 79 8.95 -0.94 -5.29
CA ARG A 79 8.69 -1.84 -6.42
C ARG A 79 9.58 -3.07 -6.31
N LYS A 80 8.97 -4.26 -6.31
CA LYS A 80 9.66 -5.54 -6.22
C LYS A 80 8.80 -6.66 -6.79
N ASP A 81 9.43 -7.65 -7.41
CA ASP A 81 8.75 -8.88 -7.81
C ASP A 81 8.21 -9.60 -6.58
N LEU A 82 6.88 -9.63 -6.46
CA LEU A 82 6.17 -10.23 -5.34
C LEU A 82 6.39 -11.74 -5.24
N THR A 83 6.75 -12.41 -6.35
CA THR A 83 7.08 -13.85 -6.37
C THR A 83 8.45 -14.16 -5.77
N GLN A 84 9.30 -13.14 -5.60
CA GLN A 84 10.65 -13.24 -5.05
C GLN A 84 10.75 -12.57 -3.66
N LEU A 85 9.61 -12.35 -2.99
CA LEU A 85 9.61 -11.83 -1.63
C LEU A 85 10.19 -12.86 -0.66
N THR A 86 11.23 -12.44 0.04
CA THR A 86 11.84 -13.15 1.15
C THR A 86 11.28 -12.64 2.47
N HIS A 87 11.45 -13.40 3.55
CA HIS A 87 11.10 -12.91 4.87
C HIS A 87 11.81 -11.57 5.17
N SER A 88 11.03 -10.60 5.63
CA SER A 88 11.55 -9.36 6.21
C SER A 88 12.14 -9.66 7.59
N GLU A 89 13.34 -9.13 7.86
CA GLU A 89 13.92 -9.15 9.21
C GLU A 89 13.16 -8.21 10.16
N LYS A 90 12.51 -7.19 9.60
CA LYS A 90 11.66 -6.25 10.34
C LYS A 90 10.23 -6.76 10.43
N LYS A 91 9.64 -6.67 11.62
CA LYS A 91 8.20 -6.85 11.86
C LYS A 91 7.49 -5.51 11.84
N TYR A 92 6.31 -5.50 11.25
CA TYR A 92 5.34 -4.40 11.30
C TYR A 92 4.22 -4.78 12.27
N ASP A 93 3.54 -3.79 12.83
CA ASP A 93 2.41 -3.99 13.74
C ASP A 93 1.19 -4.59 13.01
N LEU A 94 1.04 -4.26 11.72
CA LEU A 94 0.00 -4.78 10.84
C LEU A 94 0.57 -5.06 9.43
N THR A 95 0.16 -6.17 8.83
CA THR A 95 0.52 -6.63 7.47
C THR A 95 -0.69 -7.14 6.72
#